data_AF-A0AAW0C5V7-F1
#
_entry.id   AF-A0AAW0C5V7-F1
#
_cell.length_a   1.000
_cell.length_b   1.000
_cell.length_c   1.000
_cell.angle_alpha   90.00
_cell.angle_beta   90.00
_cell.angle_gamma   90.00
#
_symmetry.space_group_name_H-M   'P 1'
#
loop_
_entity.id
_entity.type
_entity.pdbx_description
1 polymer ?
#
loop_
_entity_poly.entity_id
_entity_poly.type
_entity_poly.pdbx_seq_one_letter_code
_entity_poly.pdbx_strand_id
1 'polypeptide(L)'
;ATQVDLMDRYREHAQQYKLLEEQYPLLFKSISAQVAEKKLHPIGGTWVEHDANMPSGEALVSQMVYGQRYFESRFGVRCETGWLPDLFGLTGVLPQLTRGAGECFVWFISFCD
;
A
#
# COMPACT_ATOMS: atom_id res chain seq x y z
N ALA A 1 -22.28 -7.18 8.01
CA ALA A 1 -21.25 -8.10 8.53
C ALA A 1 -20.54 -8.74 7.34
N THR A 2 -19.83 -7.90 6.56
CA THR A 2 -19.42 -8.23 5.18
C THR A 2 -17.98 -7.81 4.93
N GLN A 3 -17.53 -6.69 5.53
CA GLN A 3 -16.15 -6.21 5.38
C GLN A 3 -15.11 -7.17 5.96
N VAL A 4 -15.39 -7.82 7.10
CA VAL A 4 -14.45 -8.75 7.75
C VAL A 4 -14.28 -10.05 6.96
N ASP A 5 -15.35 -10.55 6.35
CA ASP A 5 -15.32 -11.70 5.44
C ASP A 5 -14.63 -11.37 4.11
N LEU A 6 -14.75 -10.12 3.65
CA LEU A 6 -14.10 -9.62 2.44
C LEU A 6 -12.62 -9.30 2.63
N MET A 7 -12.19 -8.99 3.87
CA MET A 7 -10.78 -8.74 4.21
C MET A 7 -9.92 -10.01 4.17
N ASP A 8 -10.53 -11.19 4.20
CA ASP A 8 -9.86 -12.47 3.90
C ASP A 8 -9.55 -12.61 2.39
N ARG A 9 -10.11 -11.74 1.52
CA ARG A 9 -10.04 -11.87 0.05
C ARG A 9 -9.33 -10.74 -0.68
N TYR A 10 -9.19 -9.54 -0.11
CA TYR A 10 -8.62 -8.39 -0.83
C TYR A 10 -7.53 -7.63 -0.03
N ARG A 11 -6.52 -7.14 -0.76
CA ARG A 11 -5.34 -6.43 -0.23
C ARG A 11 -5.59 -4.91 -0.26
N GLU A 12 -5.18 -4.21 0.79
CA GLU A 12 -5.56 -2.82 1.08
C GLU A 12 -4.31 -1.93 1.32
N HIS A 13 -4.49 -0.60 1.31
CA HIS A 13 -3.46 0.45 1.42
C HIS A 13 -3.20 0.90 2.87
N ALA A 14 -2.06 1.55 3.15
CA ALA A 14 -1.63 1.86 4.52
C ALA A 14 -2.64 2.68 5.34
N GLN A 15 -3.35 3.64 4.72
CA GLN A 15 -4.39 4.41 5.40
C GLN A 15 -5.52 3.52 5.95
N GLN A 16 -5.90 2.45 5.24
CA GLN A 16 -6.98 1.56 5.66
C GLN A 16 -6.56 0.73 6.88
N TYR A 17 -5.30 0.32 6.97
CA TYR A 17 -4.76 -0.33 8.16
C TYR A 17 -4.81 0.59 9.39
N LYS A 18 -4.52 1.89 9.22
CA LYS A 18 -4.64 2.85 10.33
C LYS A 18 -6.09 2.99 10.78
N LEU A 19 -7.03 3.06 9.84
CA LEU A 19 -8.46 3.13 10.17
C LEU A 19 -8.92 1.86 10.91
N LEU A 20 -8.43 0.70 10.49
CA LEU A 20 -8.68 -0.58 11.17
C LEU A 20 -8.09 -0.63 12.57
N GLU A 21 -6.89 -0.09 12.77
CA GLU A 21 -6.26 0.04 14.09
C GLU A 21 -7.12 0.87 15.04
N GLU A 22 -7.67 1.99 14.56
CA GLU A 22 -8.50 2.91 15.34
C GLU A 22 -9.91 2.37 15.62
N GLN A 23 -10.56 1.76 14.62
CA GLN A 23 -11.97 1.35 14.72
C GLN A 23 -12.17 -0.10 15.16
N TYR A 24 -11.25 -1.00 14.83
CA TYR A 24 -11.38 -2.45 15.04
C TYR A 24 -10.07 -3.08 15.54
N PRO A 25 -9.61 -2.76 16.76
CA PRO A 25 -8.28 -3.17 17.25
C PRO A 25 -8.11 -4.69 17.35
N LEU A 26 -9.18 -5.45 17.61
CA LEU A 26 -9.14 -6.92 17.63
C LEU A 26 -8.88 -7.51 16.24
N LEU A 27 -9.48 -6.92 15.20
CA LEU A 27 -9.26 -7.33 13.82
C LEU A 27 -7.86 -6.96 13.37
N PHE A 28 -7.38 -5.77 13.73
CA PHE A 28 -6.01 -5.35 13.47
C PHE A 28 -4.98 -6.30 14.09
N LYS A 29 -5.24 -6.81 15.30
CA LYS A 29 -4.39 -7.83 15.94
C LYS A 29 -4.38 -9.15 15.17
N SER A 30 -5.54 -9.59 14.67
CA SER A 30 -5.64 -10.79 13.82
C SER A 30 -4.83 -10.62 12.53
N ILE A 31 -4.99 -9.49 11.85
CA ILE A 31 -4.24 -9.14 10.64
C ILE A 31 -2.74 -9.11 10.93
N SER A 32 -2.32 -8.48 12.02
CA SER A 32 -0.90 -8.43 12.45
C SER A 32 -0.32 -9.82 12.66
N ALA A 33 -1.10 -10.74 13.26
CA ALA A 33 -0.69 -12.13 13.40
C ALA A 33 -0.56 -12.85 12.05
N GLN A 34 -1.51 -12.64 11.12
CA GLN A 34 -1.44 -13.21 9.78
C GLN A 34 -0.25 -12.68 8.95
N VAL A 35 0.12 -11.41 9.13
CA VAL A 35 1.32 -10.81 8.53
C VAL A 35 2.59 -11.45 9.12
N ALA A 36 2.65 -11.65 10.45
CA ALA A 36 3.75 -12.35 11.09
C ALA A 36 3.87 -13.82 10.64
N GLU A 37 2.75 -14.49 10.40
CA GLU A 37 2.67 -15.84 9.84
C GLU A 37 2.96 -15.91 8.33
N LYS A 38 3.22 -14.77 7.67
CA LYS A 38 3.43 -14.65 6.21
C LYS A 38 2.27 -15.18 5.36
N LYS A 39 1.06 -15.26 5.92
CA LYS A 39 -0.16 -15.58 5.18
C LYS A 39 -0.66 -14.35 4.42
N LEU A 40 -0.44 -13.18 5.00
CA LEU A 40 -0.79 -11.89 4.42
C LEU A 40 0.48 -11.09 4.14
N HIS A 41 0.61 -10.63 2.90
CA HIS A 41 1.69 -9.75 2.48
C HIS A 41 1.14 -8.33 2.27
N PRO A 42 1.52 -7.35 3.11
CA PRO A 42 1.19 -5.96 2.82
C PRO A 42 1.88 -5.53 1.52
N ILE A 43 1.11 -4.91 0.64
CA ILE A 43 1.57 -4.40 -0.66
C ILE A 43 1.15 -2.94 -0.81
N GLY A 44 1.60 -2.27 -1.86
CA GLY A 44 1.28 -0.86 -2.12
C GLY A 44 2.43 0.03 -1.69
N GLY A 45 2.93 -0.12 -0.45
CA GLY A 45 4.07 0.67 0.07
C GLY A 45 3.80 2.17 0.21
N THR A 46 2.69 2.66 -0.32
CA THR A 46 2.25 4.05 -0.30
C THR A 46 1.16 4.25 0.74
N TRP A 47 0.98 5.49 1.15
CA TRP A 47 -0.04 5.84 2.14
C TRP A 47 -1.46 5.69 1.58
N VAL A 48 -1.67 6.10 0.32
CA VAL A 48 -2.86 5.82 -0.48
C VAL A 48 -2.49 5.39 -1.90
N GLU A 49 -3.45 4.79 -2.60
CA GLU A 49 -3.47 4.71 -4.06
C GLU A 49 -3.66 6.12 -4.62
N HIS A 50 -2.59 6.69 -5.14
CA HIS A 50 -2.56 8.08 -5.58
C HIS A 50 -2.46 8.14 -7.10
N ASP A 51 -3.07 9.15 -7.70
CA ASP A 51 -2.86 9.48 -9.11
C ASP A 51 -1.37 9.79 -9.38
N ALA A 52 -0.83 9.29 -10.49
CA ALA A 52 0.59 9.45 -10.84
C ALA A 52 0.89 10.67 -11.73
N ASN A 53 -0.13 11.41 -12.19
CA ASN A 53 0.00 12.49 -13.18
C ASN A 53 -0.22 13.88 -12.57
N MET A 54 -1.19 14.02 -11.67
CA MET A 54 -1.55 15.32 -11.09
C MET A 54 -0.67 15.78 -9.92
N PRO A 55 -0.22 14.90 -8.98
CA PRO A 55 0.55 15.35 -7.83
C PRO A 55 1.97 15.80 -8.18
N SER A 56 2.53 16.70 -7.36
CA SER A 56 3.94 17.06 -7.47
C SER A 56 4.85 15.90 -7.04
N GLY A 57 6.11 15.92 -7.48
CA GLY A 57 7.08 14.88 -7.09
C GLY A 57 7.27 14.76 -5.57
N GLU A 58 7.22 15.86 -4.83
CA GLU A 58 7.28 15.85 -3.36
C GLU A 58 6.06 15.15 -2.74
N ALA A 59 4.87 15.36 -3.31
CA ALA A 59 3.67 14.69 -2.85
C ALA A 59 3.80 13.17 -3.06
N LEU A 60 4.27 12.73 -4.23
CA LEU A 60 4.50 11.31 -4.53
C LEU A 60 5.50 10.67 -3.56
N VAL A 61 6.65 11.32 -3.33
CA VAL A 61 7.67 10.85 -2.38
C VAL A 61 7.11 10.79 -0.97
N SER A 62 6.34 11.81 -0.56
CA SER A 62 5.72 11.83 0.76
C SER A 62 4.77 10.64 0.96
N GLN A 63 3.93 10.32 -0.03
CA GLN A 63 3.03 9.17 0.04
C GLN A 63 3.80 7.86 0.25
N MET A 64 4.90 7.66 -0.48
CA MET A 64 5.76 6.48 -0.34
C MET A 64 6.43 6.43 1.04
N VAL A 65 7.01 7.53 1.50
CA VAL A 65 7.70 7.58 2.81
C VAL A 65 6.74 7.32 3.96
N TYR A 66 5.54 7.92 3.93
CA TYR A 66 4.54 7.69 4.98
C TYR A 66 4.01 6.26 4.98
N GLY A 67 3.74 5.69 3.79
CA GLY A 67 3.29 4.30 3.66
C GLY A 67 4.34 3.31 4.19
N GLN A 68 5.57 3.41 3.71
CA GLN A 68 6.67 2.52 4.12
C GLN A 68 6.92 2.61 5.63
N ARG A 69 6.99 3.82 6.20
CA ARG A 69 7.17 4.00 7.66
C ARG A 69 6.03 3.41 8.47
N TYR A 70 4.79 3.49 7.97
CA TYR A 70 3.65 2.90 8.65
C TYR A 70 3.80 1.37 8.73
N PHE A 71 4.08 0.72 7.60
CA PHE A 71 4.28 -0.73 7.56
C PHE A 71 5.48 -1.20 8.39
N GLU A 72 6.59 -0.46 8.36
CA GLU A 72 7.75 -0.73 9.20
C GLU A 72 7.40 -0.63 10.69
N SER A 73 6.67 0.41 11.09
CA SER A 73 6.37 0.65 12.50
C SER A 73 5.38 -0.36 13.11
N ARG A 74 4.46 -0.91 12.30
CA ARG A 74 3.38 -1.79 12.77
C ARG A 74 3.67 -3.26 12.56
N PHE A 75 4.27 -3.60 11.42
CA PHE A 75 4.46 -4.99 11.01
C PHE A 75 5.93 -5.37 10.90
N GLY A 76 6.86 -4.41 11.04
CA GLY A 76 8.30 -4.67 10.92
C GLY A 76 8.74 -5.05 9.51
N VAL A 77 7.92 -4.75 8.49
CA VAL A 77 8.18 -5.10 7.09
C VAL A 77 8.14 -3.87 6.21
N ARG A 78 9.01 -3.86 5.19
CA ARG A 78 8.92 -2.94 4.06
C ARG A 78 8.18 -3.59 2.91
N CYS A 79 7.39 -2.80 2.19
CA CYS A 79 6.72 -3.27 1.00
C CYS A 79 7.68 -3.18 -0.18
N GLU A 80 8.05 -4.31 -0.77
CA GLU A 80 8.90 -4.38 -1.97
C GLU A 80 8.10 -4.21 -3.27
N THR A 81 6.76 -4.24 -3.19
CA THR A 81 5.86 -4.19 -4.33
C THR A 81 4.91 -3.01 -4.21
N GLY A 82 5.07 -2.04 -5.10
CA GLY A 82 4.10 -0.99 -5.37
C GLY A 82 2.88 -1.57 -6.07
N TRP A 83 1.70 -1.26 -5.56
CA TRP A 83 0.42 -1.78 -6.05
C TRP A 83 -0.51 -0.61 -6.33
N LEU A 84 -0.68 -0.33 -7.61
CA LEU A 84 -1.48 0.79 -8.08
C LEU A 84 -2.28 0.35 -9.32
N PRO A 85 -3.25 -0.58 -9.16
CA PRO A 85 -4.05 -1.12 -10.26
C PRO A 85 -5.00 -0.11 -10.89
N ASP A 86 -5.45 0.92 -10.17
CA ASP A 86 -6.47 1.87 -10.61
C ASP A 86 -5.87 3.23 -11.04
N LEU A 87 -4.69 3.19 -11.66
CA LEU A 87 -4.03 4.37 -12.19
C LEU A 87 -4.37 4.61 -13.65
N PHE A 88 -4.80 5.83 -13.97
CA PHE A 88 -4.93 6.28 -15.35
C PHE A 88 -3.61 6.84 -15.88
N GLY A 89 -2.65 5.93 -16.10
CA GLY A 89 -1.34 6.24 -16.70
C GLY A 89 -0.22 6.47 -15.68
N LEU A 90 1.00 6.17 -16.12
CA LEU A 90 2.22 6.28 -15.32
C LEU A 90 3.10 7.43 -15.79
N THR A 91 3.48 8.28 -14.85
CA THR A 91 4.51 9.28 -15.10
C THR A 91 5.89 8.63 -15.21
N GLY A 92 6.73 9.12 -16.14
CA GLY A 92 8.08 8.58 -16.37
C GLY A 92 9.04 8.68 -15.18
N VAL A 93 8.74 9.50 -14.17
CA VAL A 93 9.56 9.57 -12.93
C VAL A 93 9.21 8.50 -11.91
N LEU A 94 8.05 7.83 -12.01
CA LEU A 94 7.58 6.89 -11.00
C LEU A 94 8.55 5.71 -10.78
N PRO A 95 9.16 5.09 -11.82
CA PRO A 95 10.14 4.01 -11.62
C PRO A 95 11.39 4.43 -10.85
N GLN A 96 11.79 5.69 -10.94
CA GLN A 96 12.94 6.22 -10.20
C GLN A 96 12.57 6.45 -8.74
N LEU A 97 11.37 6.98 -8.48
CA LEU A 97 10.87 7.25 -7.13
C LEU A 97 10.61 5.95 -6.36
N THR A 98 9.97 4.96 -6.97
CA THR A 98 9.70 3.66 -6.33
C THR A 98 10.98 2.93 -5.97
N ARG A 99 11.98 2.95 -6.86
CA ARG A 99 13.32 2.43 -6.55
C ARG A 99 13.97 3.15 -5.37
N GLY A 100 13.79 4.46 -5.27
CA GLY A 100 14.26 5.26 -4.12
C GLY A 100 13.53 4.94 -2.82
N ALA A 101 12.25 4.56 -2.90
CA ALA A 101 11.43 4.15 -1.76
C ALA A 101 11.68 2.69 -1.30
N GLY A 102 12.42 1.90 -2.08
CA GLY A 102 12.67 0.48 -1.80
C GLY A 102 11.65 -0.47 -2.42
N GLU A 103 10.78 0.03 -3.30
CA GLU A 103 9.84 -0.77 -4.07
C GLU A 103 10.52 -1.24 -5.36
N CYS A 104 10.69 -2.55 -5.49
CA CYS A 104 11.37 -3.20 -6.61
C CYS A 104 10.45 -3.42 -7.82
N PHE A 105 9.15 -3.58 -7.57
CA PHE A 105 8.15 -3.89 -8.59
C PHE A 105 6.94 -2.98 -8.44
N VAL A 106 6.49 -2.36 -9.54
CA VAL A 106 5.22 -1.61 -9.58
C VAL A 106 4.26 -2.35 -10.48
N TRP A 107 3.14 -2.79 -9.94
CA TRP A 107 2.04 -3.40 -10.70
C TRP A 107 0.96 -2.36 -10.94
N PHE A 108 0.60 -2.20 -12.21
CA PHE A 108 -0.47 -1.33 -12.67
C PHE A 108 -1.27 -2.05 -13.76
N ILE A 109 -2.56 -1.76 -13.84
CA ILE A 109 -3.42 -2.20 -14.93
C ILE A 109 -3.85 -0.93 -15.64
N SER A 110 -3.51 -0.82 -16.92
CA SER A 110 -4.01 0.27 -17.76
C SER A 110 -4.92 -0.35 -18.82
N PHE A 111 -6.17 0.12 -18.87
CA PHE A 111 -7.05 -0.18 -19.99
C PHE A 111 -6.48 0.54 -21.22
N CYS A 112 -5.87 -0.24 -22.10
CA CYS A 112 -5.56 0.20 -23.47
C CYS A 112 -6.81 -0.13 -24.29
N ASP A 113 -7.49 0.90 -24.81
CA ASP A 113 -8.45 0.71 -25.90
C ASP A 113 -7.75 0.15 -27.15
#